data_AF-A0A7Z0SFD1-F1
#
_entry.id   AF-A0A7Z0SFD1-F1
#
_cell.length_a   1.000
_cell.length_b   1.000
_cell.length_c   1.000
_cell.angle_alpha   90.00
_cell.angle_beta   90.00
_cell.angle_gamma   90.00
#
_symmetry.space_group_name_H-M   'P 1'
#
loop_
_entity.id
_entity.type
_entity.pdbx_description
1 polymer ?
#
loop_
_entity_poly.entity_id
_entity_poly.type
_entity_poly.pdbx_seq_one_letter_code
_entity_poly.pdbx_strand_id
1 'polypeptide(L)'
;MLVFFVAGLLLNSIWGEKIKTGLKARFLKTSPVSTIKQLTERVTGIENSNFPVVEIDVFGNDVKTLGIVVEKLADGRLMVYAPSSPVITVGQLYIVPEERTKQIDASIPDAINCLSRMGLEANKIYPATK
;
A
#
# COMPACT_ATOMS: atom_id res chain seq x y z
N MET A 1 -14.21 -4.32 -47.29
CA MET A 1 -13.01 -5.07 -46.88
C MET A 1 -11.72 -4.25 -47.03
N LEU A 2 -11.41 -3.66 -48.20
CA LEU A 2 -10.17 -2.88 -48.39
C LEU A 2 -10.07 -1.61 -47.52
N VAL A 3 -11.18 -0.94 -47.26
CA VAL A 3 -11.21 0.35 -46.52
C VAL A 3 -10.85 0.18 -45.02
N PHE A 4 -11.26 -0.93 -44.40
CA PHE A 4 -10.89 -1.25 -43.01
C PHE A 4 -9.43 -1.70 -42.89
N PHE A 5 -8.88 -2.33 -43.93
CA PHE A 5 -7.48 -2.73 -43.98
C PHE A 5 -6.55 -1.50 -44.10
N VAL A 6 -6.91 -0.52 -44.93
CA VAL A 6 -6.17 0.75 -45.05
C VAL A 6 -6.29 1.60 -43.78
N ALA A 7 -7.47 1.63 -43.14
CA ALA A 7 -7.65 2.31 -41.85
C ALA A 7 -6.81 1.67 -40.72
N GLY A 8 -6.72 0.34 -40.69
CA GLY A 8 -5.88 -0.38 -39.73
C GLY A 8 -4.38 -0.19 -39.96
N LEU A 9 -3.94 -0.10 -41.22
CA LEU A 9 -2.53 0.11 -41.57
C LEU A 9 -2.06 1.54 -41.25
N LEU A 10 -2.92 2.54 -41.42
CA LEU A 10 -2.62 3.94 -41.09
C LEU A 10 -2.47 4.16 -39.58
N LEU A 11 -3.24 3.44 -38.75
CA LEU A 11 -3.13 3.52 -37.29
C LEU A 11 -1.83 2.91 -36.77
N ASN A 12 -1.26 1.92 -37.46
CA ASN A 12 -0.12 1.15 -36.96
C ASN A 12 1.26 1.65 -37.41
N SER A 13 1.35 2.66 -38.28
CA SER A 13 2.64 3.01 -38.87
C SER A 13 3.37 4.21 -38.26
N ILE A 14 2.74 5.29 -37.77
CA ILE A 14 3.54 6.49 -37.37
C ILE A 14 3.03 7.27 -36.12
N TRP A 15 1.91 6.92 -35.47
CA TRP A 15 1.35 7.75 -34.37
C TRP A 15 1.15 7.05 -33.01
N GLY A 16 1.59 5.80 -32.84
CA GLY A 16 1.41 5.03 -31.61
C GLY A 16 2.37 5.35 -30.45
N GLU A 17 3.52 5.99 -30.72
CA GLU A 17 4.60 6.14 -29.71
C GLU A 17 4.94 7.58 -29.29
N LYS A 18 4.42 8.62 -29.96
CA LYS A 18 4.79 10.02 -29.68
C LYS A 18 3.78 10.84 -28.87
N ILE A 19 2.61 10.31 -28.53
CA ILE A 19 1.57 11.04 -27.78
C ILE A 19 1.56 10.72 -26.28
N LYS A 20 2.30 9.71 -25.80
CA LYS A 20 2.37 9.39 -24.36
C LYS A 20 3.61 9.90 -23.63
N THR A 21 4.52 10.60 -24.30
CA THR A 21 5.80 11.05 -23.71
C THR A 21 5.97 12.57 -23.62
N GLY A 22 4.92 13.35 -23.93
CA GLY A 22 4.94 14.83 -23.82
C GLY A 22 4.48 15.42 -22.49
N LEU A 23 3.93 14.62 -21.56
CA LEU A 23 3.25 15.14 -20.37
C LEU A 23 3.71 14.51 -19.05
N LYS A 24 5.03 14.45 -18.80
CA LYS A 24 5.60 14.38 -17.45
C LYS A 24 7.11 14.66 -17.40
N ALA A 25 7.59 15.60 -18.20
CA ALA A 25 8.95 16.14 -18.07
C ALA A 25 9.00 17.19 -16.93
N ARG A 26 8.87 16.79 -15.65
CA ARG A 26 9.40 17.62 -14.52
C ARG A 26 9.49 17.03 -13.10
N PHE A 27 9.31 15.73 -12.85
CA PHE A 27 9.34 15.20 -11.47
C PHE A 27 10.18 13.93 -11.26
N LEU A 28 11.20 13.71 -12.09
CA LEU A 28 12.18 12.64 -11.89
C LEU A 28 13.58 13.25 -11.79
N LYS A 29 13.89 13.87 -10.65
CA LYS A 29 15.28 14.05 -10.21
C LYS A 29 15.37 13.70 -8.74
N THR A 30 16.36 12.85 -8.47
CA THR A 30 16.82 12.37 -7.16
C THR A 30 16.22 11.03 -6.72
N SER A 31 16.79 9.95 -7.25
CA SER A 31 17.18 8.82 -6.40
C SER A 31 18.46 9.22 -5.66
N PRO A 32 18.61 8.82 -4.39
CA PRO A 32 19.77 8.01 -4.08
C PRO A 32 19.42 6.82 -3.19
N VAL A 33 19.90 5.66 -3.63
CA VAL A 33 19.83 4.31 -3.06
C VAL A 33 20.42 4.19 -1.63
N SER A 34 20.88 5.28 -1.01
CA SER A 34 21.42 5.33 0.35
C SER A 34 20.35 5.38 1.46
N THR A 35 19.10 5.74 1.16
CA THR A 35 17.98 5.71 2.13
C THR A 35 17.47 4.30 2.39
N ILE A 36 17.65 3.36 1.45
CA ILE A 36 17.18 1.97 1.62
C ILE A 36 17.92 1.28 2.78
N LYS A 37 19.20 1.60 3.01
CA LYS A 37 19.98 1.06 4.13
C LYS A 37 19.47 1.54 5.50
N GLN A 38 18.95 2.77 5.57
CA GLN A 38 18.28 3.33 6.76
C GLN A 38 16.85 2.78 6.93
N LEU A 39 16.19 2.38 5.85
CA LEU A 39 14.91 1.67 5.88
C LEU A 39 15.07 0.22 6.38
N THR A 40 16.14 -0.48 6.00
CA THR A 40 16.42 -1.82 6.52
C THR A 40 16.71 -1.79 8.02
N GLU A 41 17.48 -0.81 8.52
CA GLU A 41 17.72 -0.62 9.95
C GLU A 41 16.44 -0.28 10.74
N ARG A 42 15.50 0.46 10.14
CA ARG A 42 14.19 0.75 10.73
C ARG A 42 13.21 -0.43 10.70
N VAL A 43 13.30 -1.30 9.69
CA VAL A 43 12.49 -2.53 9.60
C VAL A 43 12.97 -3.58 10.61
N THR A 44 14.26 -3.61 10.95
CA THR A 44 14.79 -4.45 12.04
C THR A 44 14.66 -3.85 13.44
N GLY A 45 14.34 -2.55 13.55
CA GLY A 45 14.20 -1.81 14.80
C GLY A 45 12.75 -1.49 15.15
N ILE A 46 11.95 -2.52 15.46
CA ILE A 46 10.60 -2.39 16.02
C ILE A 46 10.72 -1.92 17.48
N GLU A 47 11.29 -0.74 17.68
CA GLU A 47 11.33 -0.05 18.96
C GLU A 47 11.16 1.45 18.67
N ASN A 48 9.91 1.94 18.77
CA ASN A 48 9.52 3.36 18.93
C ASN A 48 9.07 4.22 17.72
N SER A 49 8.62 3.63 16.61
CA SER A 49 7.91 4.43 15.57
C SER A 49 6.39 4.34 15.73
N ASN A 50 5.75 5.45 16.07
CA ASN A 50 4.31 5.62 16.31
C ASN A 50 3.47 5.55 15.00
N PHE A 51 3.61 4.47 14.23
CA PHE A 51 2.80 4.26 13.04
C PHE A 51 1.41 3.77 13.44
N PRO A 52 0.33 4.41 12.95
CA PRO A 52 -1.02 4.01 13.30
C PRO A 52 -1.37 2.66 12.67
N VAL A 53 -1.96 1.79 13.49
CA VAL A 53 -2.59 0.55 13.02
C VAL A 53 -3.97 0.88 12.47
N VAL A 54 -4.29 0.34 11.30
CA VAL A 54 -5.53 0.62 10.58
C VAL A 54 -6.19 -0.67 10.10
N GLU A 55 -7.50 -0.64 10.04
CA GLU A 55 -8.31 -1.54 9.22
C GLU A 55 -8.46 -0.96 7.83
N ILE A 56 -8.13 -1.74 6.80
CA ILE A 56 -8.31 -1.33 5.40
C ILE A 56 -9.35 -2.23 4.73
N ASP A 57 -10.27 -1.62 3.99
CA ASP A 57 -11.20 -2.33 3.13
C ASP A 57 -10.64 -2.37 1.69
N VAL A 58 -9.92 -3.44 1.39
CA VAL A 58 -9.24 -3.60 0.10
C VAL A 58 -10.25 -3.90 -1.02
N PHE A 59 -11.29 -4.66 -0.72
CA PHE A 59 -12.22 -5.20 -1.72
C PHE A 59 -13.56 -4.44 -1.79
N GLY A 60 -13.82 -3.49 -0.88
CA GLY A 60 -15.08 -2.75 -0.81
C GLY A 60 -16.26 -3.61 -0.39
N ASN A 61 -16.00 -4.68 0.36
CA ASN A 61 -17.00 -5.69 0.73
C ASN A 61 -17.11 -5.89 2.25
N ASP A 62 -16.71 -4.88 3.01
CA ASP A 62 -16.68 -4.86 4.48
C ASP A 62 -15.75 -5.89 5.14
N VAL A 63 -14.98 -6.64 4.34
CA VAL A 63 -13.88 -7.46 4.84
C VAL A 63 -12.69 -6.55 5.11
N LYS A 64 -12.33 -6.41 6.38
CA LYS A 64 -11.22 -5.58 6.81
C LYS A 64 -9.93 -6.38 6.91
N THR A 65 -8.84 -5.77 6.47
CA THR A 65 -7.47 -6.28 6.64
C THR A 65 -6.72 -5.39 7.62
N LEU A 66 -5.99 -5.98 8.56
CA LEU A 66 -5.10 -5.22 9.44
C LEU A 66 -3.89 -4.71 8.64
N GLY A 67 -3.56 -3.45 8.84
CA GLY A 67 -2.41 -2.82 8.22
C GLY A 67 -1.78 -1.76 9.11
N ILE A 68 -0.55 -1.39 8.76
CA ILE A 68 0.23 -0.35 9.41
C ILE A 68 0.46 0.75 8.38
N VAL A 69 0.07 1.99 8.70
CA VAL A 69 0.32 3.12 7.80
C VAL A 69 1.81 3.42 7.78
N VAL A 70 2.43 3.25 6.62
CA VAL A 70 3.85 3.52 6.42
C VAL A 70 4.08 4.99 6.06
N GLU A 71 3.20 5.54 5.21
CA GLU A 71 3.34 6.90 4.69
C GLU A 71 1.98 7.47 4.23
N LYS A 72 1.80 8.78 4.39
CA LYS A 72 0.70 9.54 3.75
C LYS A 72 1.21 10.18 2.47
N LEU A 73 0.60 9.83 1.34
CA LEU A 73 0.95 10.36 0.03
C LEU A 73 0.47 11.80 -0.14
N ALA A 74 1.13 12.54 -1.03
CA ALA A 74 0.83 13.95 -1.29
C ALA A 74 -0.60 14.22 -1.82
N ASP A 75 -1.24 13.20 -2.41
CA ASP A 75 -2.62 13.26 -2.91
C ASP A 75 -3.66 12.84 -1.85
N GLY A 76 -3.24 12.64 -0.59
CA GLY A 76 -4.12 12.29 0.52
C GLY A 76 -4.37 10.79 0.70
N ARG A 77 -3.87 9.93 -0.22
CA ARG A 77 -3.95 8.48 -0.05
C ARG A 77 -2.92 7.98 0.96
N LEU A 78 -3.14 6.79 1.51
CA LEU A 78 -2.25 6.15 2.47
C LEU A 78 -1.54 4.96 1.83
N MET A 79 -0.23 4.85 2.09
CA MET A 79 0.55 3.64 1.86
C MET A 79 0.47 2.78 3.13
N VAL A 80 -0.15 1.61 3.01
CA VAL A 80 -0.41 0.72 4.15
C VAL A 80 0.29 -0.61 3.90
N TYR A 81 1.10 -1.05 4.87
CA TYR A 81 1.66 -2.40 4.89
C TYR A 81 0.70 -3.34 5.60
N ALA A 82 0.20 -4.35 4.89
CA ALA A 82 -0.67 -5.39 5.40
C ALA A 82 0.13 -6.71 5.54
N PRO A 83 0.47 -7.13 6.77
CA PRO A 83 1.22 -8.37 6.98
C PRO A 83 0.36 -9.59 6.65
N SER A 84 1.00 -10.66 6.18
CA SER A 84 0.36 -11.95 5.99
C SER A 84 0.47 -12.78 7.27
N SER A 85 -0.64 -13.30 7.79
CA SER A 85 -0.59 -14.29 8.87
C SER A 85 -0.19 -15.67 8.35
N PRO A 86 0.60 -16.47 9.09
CA PRO A 86 1.31 -16.14 10.33
C PRO A 86 2.69 -15.50 10.07
N VAL A 87 3.16 -15.50 8.82
CA VAL A 87 4.49 -15.02 8.43
C VAL A 87 4.48 -13.50 8.25
N ILE A 88 4.50 -12.78 9.38
CA ILE A 88 4.42 -11.32 9.47
C ILE A 88 5.54 -10.55 8.75
N THR A 89 6.64 -11.22 8.38
CA THR A 89 7.72 -10.64 7.59
C THR A 89 7.37 -10.51 6.11
N VAL A 90 6.32 -11.22 5.67
CA VAL A 90 5.78 -11.17 4.32
C VAL A 90 4.42 -10.48 4.38
N GLY A 91 4.14 -9.62 3.40
CA GLY A 91 2.91 -8.86 3.35
C GLY A 91 2.70 -8.20 2.00
N GLN A 92 1.63 -7.44 1.89
CA GLN A 92 1.34 -6.62 0.72
C GLN A 92 1.40 -5.14 1.11
N LEU A 93 1.75 -4.30 0.14
CA LEU A 93 1.58 -2.85 0.24
C LEU A 93 0.33 -2.46 -0.53
N TYR A 94 -0.56 -1.75 0.15
CA TYR A 94 -1.78 -1.22 -0.43
C TYR A 94 -1.72 0.31 -0.47
N ILE A 95 -2.15 0.87 -1.59
CA ILE A 95 -2.43 2.30 -1.69
C ILE A 95 -3.94 2.46 -1.60
N VAL A 96 -4.41 3.02 -0.49
CA VAL A 96 -5.83 3.14 -0.17
C VAL A 96 -6.21 4.60 0.07
N PRO A 97 -7.40 5.04 -0.35
CA PRO A 97 -7.89 6.35 0.06
C PRO A 97 -8.15 6.36 1.58
N GLU A 98 -7.90 7.50 2.23
CA GLU A 98 -8.02 7.66 3.70
C GLU A 98 -9.41 7.27 4.21
N GLU A 99 -10.47 7.55 3.44
CA GLU A 99 -11.86 7.20 3.73
C GLU A 99 -12.15 5.69 3.82
N ARG A 100 -11.28 4.84 3.23
CA ARG A 100 -11.38 3.36 3.31
C ARG A 100 -10.49 2.77 4.40
N THR A 101 -9.93 3.63 5.24
CA THR A 101 -9.11 3.24 6.37
C THR A 101 -9.79 3.66 7.65
N LYS A 102 -9.75 2.77 8.65
CA LYS A 102 -10.21 3.08 10.00
C LYS A 102 -9.06 2.83 10.95
N GLN A 103 -8.56 3.89 11.57
CA GLN A 103 -7.57 3.75 12.62
C GLN A 103 -8.18 3.03 13.81
N ILE A 104 -7.45 2.04 14.32
CA ILE A 104 -7.82 1.29 15.52
C ILE A 104 -6.88 1.69 16.67
N ASP A 105 -7.42 1.68 17.88
CA ASP A 105 -6.66 1.94 19.10
C ASP A 105 -5.90 0.69 19.52
N ALA A 106 -4.86 0.36 18.75
CA ALA A 106 -4.02 -0.79 19.00
C ALA A 106 -2.55 -0.46 18.77
N SER A 107 -1.70 -1.04 19.60
CA SER A 107 -0.25 -0.95 19.42
C SER A 107 0.20 -1.87 18.29
N ILE A 108 1.30 -1.51 17.61
CA ILE A 108 1.92 -2.37 16.58
C ILE A 108 2.26 -3.75 17.17
N PRO A 109 2.87 -3.88 18.37
CA PRO A 109 3.12 -5.19 18.98
C PRO A 109 1.85 -6.04 19.14
N ASP A 110 0.72 -5.45 19.56
CA ASP A 110 -0.53 -6.19 19.71
C ASP A 110 -1.06 -6.69 18.36
N ALA A 111 -1.04 -5.83 17.33
CA ALA A 111 -1.41 -6.20 15.96
C ALA A 111 -0.54 -7.33 15.40
N ILE A 112 0.77 -7.23 15.59
CA ILE A 112 1.75 -8.23 15.13
C ILE A 112 1.60 -9.55 15.91
N ASN A 113 1.38 -9.50 17.22
CA ASN A 113 1.13 -10.70 18.03
C ASN A 113 -0.15 -11.40 17.59
N CYS A 114 -1.22 -10.64 17.34
CA CYS A 114 -2.48 -11.19 16.83
C CYS A 114 -2.27 -11.86 15.47
N LEU A 115 -1.60 -11.19 14.52
CA LEU A 115 -1.36 -11.72 13.18
C LEU A 115 -0.41 -12.94 13.19
N SER A 116 0.68 -12.90 13.95
CA SER A 116 1.63 -14.03 14.03
C SER A 116 1.01 -15.26 14.70
N ARG A 117 0.05 -15.06 15.60
CA ARG A 117 -0.69 -16.13 16.30
C ARG A 117 -2.04 -16.44 15.67
N MET A 118 -2.21 -16.13 14.37
CA MET A 118 -3.39 -16.51 13.59
C MET A 118 -4.72 -15.99 14.18
N GLY A 119 -4.72 -14.79 14.75
CA GLY A 119 -5.90 -14.14 15.33
C GLY A 119 -6.10 -14.37 16.82
N LEU A 120 -5.25 -15.16 17.49
CA LEU A 120 -5.28 -15.25 18.95
C LEU A 120 -4.94 -13.89 19.56
N GLU A 121 -5.57 -13.56 20.70
CA GLU A 121 -5.45 -12.26 21.36
C GLU A 121 -6.09 -11.07 20.61
N ALA A 122 -6.97 -11.32 19.63
CA ALA A 122 -7.73 -10.27 18.97
C ALA A 122 -8.51 -9.37 19.95
N ASN A 123 -8.87 -9.85 21.14
CA ASN A 123 -9.52 -9.07 22.19
C ASN A 123 -8.67 -7.91 22.74
N LYS A 124 -7.34 -7.93 22.55
CA LYS A 124 -6.45 -6.82 22.92
C LYS A 124 -6.57 -5.64 21.93
N ILE A 125 -6.95 -5.94 20.69
CA ILE A 125 -7.13 -4.99 19.60
C ILE A 125 -8.61 -4.57 19.48
N TYR A 126 -9.51 -5.52 19.76
CA TYR A 126 -10.96 -5.36 19.72
C TYR A 126 -11.53 -5.72 21.10
N PRO A 127 -11.39 -4.85 22.11
CA PRO A 127 -11.98 -5.09 23.41
C PRO A 127 -13.50 -5.20 23.27
N ALA A 128 -14.09 -6.17 23.96
CA ALA A 128 -15.55 -6.27 24.04
C ALA A 128 -16.08 -4.99 24.69
N THR A 129 -16.94 -4.26 23.99
CA THR A 129 -17.66 -3.12 24.55
C THR A 129 -18.41 -3.61 25.79
N LYS A 130 -18.10 -3.03 26.94
CA LYS A 130 -18.74 -3.34 28.23
C LYS A 130 -20.19 -2.90 28.26
#